data_AF-A0A7D5T8Q3-F1
#
_entry.id   AF-A0A7D5T8Q3-F1
#
_cell.length_a   1.000
_cell.length_b   1.000
_cell.length_c   1.000
_cell.angle_alpha   90.00
_cell.angle_beta   90.00
_cell.angle_gamma   90.00
#
_symmetry.space_group_name_H-M   'P 1'
#
loop_
_entity.id
_entity.type
_entity.pdbx_description
1 polymer ?
#
loop_
_entity_poly.entity_id
_entity_poly.type
_entity_poly.pdbx_seq_one_letter_code
_entity_poly.pdbx_strand_id
1 'polypeptide(L)'
;MSVTPATFTGALTAAVGLFVAYQAYRGYRRNDSRPMLFLGIGIFLVTVAPFVVTTLLVSVLLASDAAGILAWATLEIVGLGSILYALTGA
;
A
#
# COMPACT_ATOMS: atom_id res chain seq x y z
N MET A 1 5.67 4.45 24.89
CA MET A 1 6.08 3.71 23.69
C MET A 1 7.20 4.48 23.02
N SER A 2 8.42 3.95 23.02
CA SER A 2 9.53 4.51 22.24
C SER A 2 9.30 4.20 20.76
N VAL A 3 9.36 5.20 19.89
CA VAL A 3 9.27 5.00 18.44
C VAL A 3 10.56 4.33 17.98
N THR A 4 10.47 3.15 17.35
CA THR A 4 11.66 2.48 16.82
C THR A 4 12.07 3.09 15.48
N PRO A 5 13.36 3.04 15.10
CA PRO A 5 13.81 3.48 13.78
C PRO A 5 13.05 2.81 12.63
N ALA A 6 12.69 1.53 12.78
CA ALA A 6 11.92 0.78 11.78
C ALA A 6 10.48 1.32 11.63
N THR A 7 9.83 1.69 12.74
CA THR A 7 8.51 2.32 12.69
C THR A 7 8.58 3.68 11.99
N PHE A 8 9.64 4.46 12.24
CA PHE A 8 9.83 5.76 11.62
C PHE A 8 10.07 5.66 10.11
N THR A 9 10.95 4.78 9.66
CA THR A 9 11.18 4.57 8.23
C THR A 9 9.94 4.01 7.53
N GLY A 10 9.23 3.08 8.17
CA GLY A 10 7.95 2.57 7.67
C GLY A 10 6.90 3.67 7.51
N ALA A 11 6.77 4.55 8.50
CA ALA A 11 5.84 5.68 8.45
C ALA A 11 6.19 6.66 7.31
N LEU A 12 7.48 6.92 7.11
CA LEU A 12 7.95 7.79 6.03
C LEU A 12 7.66 7.18 4.66
N THR A 13 7.96 5.90 4.47
CA THR A 13 7.65 5.15 3.24
C THR A 13 6.15 5.16 2.95
N ALA A 14 5.31 4.91 3.98
CA ALA A 14 3.86 4.95 3.85
C ALA A 14 3.37 6.37 3.50
N ALA A 15 3.92 7.43 4.11
CA ALA A 15 3.54 8.80 3.80
C ALA A 15 3.88 9.18 2.35
N VAL A 16 5.07 8.82 1.87
CA VAL A 16 5.47 9.05 0.47
C VAL A 16 4.61 8.23 -0.48
N GLY A 17 4.41 6.94 -0.19
CA GLY A 17 3.55 6.07 -0.99
C GLY A 17 2.11 6.57 -1.08
N LEU A 18 1.54 7.04 0.03
CA LEU A 18 0.22 7.65 0.08
C LEU A 18 0.14 8.93 -0.77
N PHE A 19 1.17 9.78 -0.71
CA PHE A 19 1.24 10.98 -1.54
C PHE A 19 1.27 10.62 -3.03
N VAL A 20 2.05 9.63 -3.43
CA VAL A 20 2.11 9.17 -4.83
C VAL A 20 0.77 8.57 -5.27
N ALA A 21 0.15 7.71 -4.44
CA ALA A 21 -1.18 7.16 -4.70
C ALA A 21 -2.23 8.26 -4.87
N TYR A 22 -2.17 9.30 -4.04
CA TYR A 22 -3.04 10.48 -4.17
C TYR A 22 -2.82 11.24 -5.48
N GLN A 23 -1.56 11.42 -5.92
CA GLN A 23 -1.30 12.06 -7.21
C GLN A 23 -1.79 11.21 -8.38
N ALA A 24 -1.67 9.88 -8.30
CA ALA A 24 -2.23 8.97 -9.31
C ALA A 24 -3.76 9.08 -9.37
N TYR A 25 -4.44 9.11 -8.21
CA TYR A 25 -5.88 9.37 -8.13
C TYR A 25 -6.28 10.73 -8.69
N ARG A 26 -5.50 11.79 -8.39
CA ARG A 26 -5.71 13.13 -8.94
C ARG A 26 -5.53 13.14 -10.47
N GLY A 27 -4.56 12.38 -10.98
CA GLY A 27 -4.34 12.17 -12.41
C GLY A 27 -5.52 11.44 -13.07
N TYR A 28 -6.02 10.39 -12.43
CA TYR A 28 -7.26 9.71 -12.83
C TYR A 28 -8.43 10.69 -12.92
N ARG A 29 -8.69 11.49 -11.88
CA ARG A 29 -9.80 12.45 -11.87
C ARG A 29 -9.66 13.56 -12.93
N ARG A 30 -8.44 13.89 -13.35
CA ARG A 30 -8.19 14.95 -14.34
C ARG A 30 -8.24 14.47 -15.78
N ASN A 31 -7.84 13.23 -16.01
CA ASN A 31 -7.66 12.69 -17.37
C ASN A 31 -8.59 11.50 -17.66
N ASP A 32 -9.50 11.16 -16.74
CA ASP A 32 -10.38 9.97 -16.77
C ASP A 32 -9.66 8.65 -17.11
N SER A 33 -8.36 8.60 -16.82
CA SER A 33 -7.49 7.47 -17.13
C SER A 33 -7.64 6.37 -16.09
N ARG A 34 -8.51 5.40 -16.37
CA ARG A 34 -8.68 4.20 -15.53
C ARG A 34 -7.35 3.54 -15.14
N PRO A 35 -6.34 3.43 -16.03
CA PRO A 35 -5.01 2.95 -15.66
C PRO A 35 -4.37 3.68 -14.48
N MET A 36 -4.49 5.01 -14.40
CA MET A 36 -3.95 5.79 -13.29
C MET A 36 -4.63 5.46 -11.95
N LEU A 37 -5.91 5.07 -11.96
CA LEU A 37 -6.60 4.60 -10.75
C LEU A 37 -5.94 3.31 -10.22
N PHE A 38 -5.77 2.31 -11.10
CA PHE A 38 -5.16 1.03 -10.73
C PHE A 38 -3.71 1.18 -10.28
N LEU A 39 -2.96 2.10 -10.91
CA LEU A 39 -1.63 2.47 -10.45
C LEU A 39 -1.66 3.03 -9.02
N GLY A 40 -2.57 3.96 -8.74
CA GLY A 40 -2.72 4.53 -7.40
C GLY A 40 -3.10 3.50 -6.34
N ILE A 41 -4.04 2.60 -6.66
CA ILE A 41 -4.44 1.48 -5.80
C ILE A 41 -3.23 0.56 -5.54
N GLY A 42 -2.50 0.19 -6.58
CA GLY A 42 -1.34 -0.67 -6.47
C GLY A 42 -0.24 -0.08 -5.59
N ILE A 43 0.07 1.20 -5.77
CA ILE A 43 1.05 1.92 -4.94
C ILE A 43 0.60 1.94 -3.48
N PHE A 44 -0.68 2.24 -3.21
CA PHE A 44 -1.23 2.22 -1.86
C PHE A 44 -1.09 0.84 -1.20
N LEU A 45 -1.41 -0.23 -1.94
CA LEU A 45 -1.37 -1.61 -1.43
C LEU A 45 0.04 -2.14 -1.18
N VAL A 46 1.05 -1.69 -1.93
CA VAL A 46 2.45 -2.13 -1.73
C VAL A 46 3.17 -1.28 -0.68
N THR A 47 2.71 -0.06 -0.39
CA THR A 47 3.43 0.86 0.51
C THR A 47 2.70 1.12 1.83
N VAL A 48 1.46 1.60 1.77
CA VAL A 48 0.71 2.08 2.94
C VAL A 48 0.09 0.91 3.69
N ALA A 49 -0.58 0.02 2.96
CA ALA A 49 -1.30 -1.09 3.58
C ALA A 49 -0.40 -2.04 4.41
N PRO A 50 0.82 -2.42 3.95
CA PRO A 50 1.77 -3.23 4.72
C PRO A 50 2.17 -2.57 6.04
N PHE A 51 2.46 -1.26 6.01
CA PHE A 51 2.81 -0.51 7.22
C PHE A 51 1.65 -0.48 8.22
N VAL A 52 0.42 -0.27 7.74
CA VAL A 52 -0.79 -0.31 8.58
C VAL A 52 -1.00 -1.70 9.17
N VAL A 53 -0.88 -2.76 8.37
CA VAL A 53 -1.07 -4.14 8.84
C VAL A 53 -0.06 -4.48 9.94
N THR A 54 1.22 -4.19 9.71
CA THR A 54 2.30 -4.54 10.63
C THR A 54 2.31 -3.68 11.89
N THR A 55 1.93 -2.40 11.79
CA THR A 55 1.98 -1.46 12.92
C THR A 55 0.70 -1.46 13.76
N LEU A 56 -0.48 -1.63 13.15
CA LEU A 56 -1.78 -1.48 13.81
C LEU A 56 -2.55 -2.79 13.93
N LEU A 57 -2.60 -3.64 12.90
CA LEU A 57 -3.39 -4.87 12.97
C LEU A 57 -2.73 -5.93 13.85
N VAL A 58 -1.45 -6.22 13.63
CA VAL A 58 -0.74 -7.27 14.40
C VAL A 58 -0.66 -6.91 15.89
N SER A 59 -0.51 -5.61 16.20
CA SER A 59 -0.40 -5.13 17.57
C SER A 59 -1.73 -5.14 18.34
N VAL A 60 -2.87 -4.90 17.67
CA VAL A 60 -4.19 -4.82 18.32
C VAL A 60 -4.94 -6.16 18.32
N LEU A 61 -4.76 -7.01 17.29
CA LEU A 61 -5.56 -8.23 17.14
C LEU A 61 -4.94 -9.52 17.71
N LEU A 62 -3.72 -9.50 18.26
CA LEU A 62 -2.98 -10.72 18.65
C LEU A 62 -2.97 -11.78 17.53
N ALA A 63 -2.96 -11.33 16.27
CA ALA A 63 -2.97 -12.22 15.11
C ALA A 63 -1.68 -13.04 15.08
N SER A 64 -1.77 -14.32 14.70
CA SER A 64 -0.59 -15.16 14.56
C SER A 64 0.37 -14.58 13.52
N ASP A 65 1.68 -14.77 13.72
CA ASP A 65 2.71 -14.31 12.78
C ASP A 65 2.42 -14.79 11.34
N ALA A 66 1.91 -16.02 11.21
CA ALA A 66 1.49 -16.59 9.93
C ALA A 66 0.38 -15.77 9.25
N ALA A 67 -0.62 -15.30 10.01
CA ALA A 67 -1.69 -14.47 9.46
C ALA A 67 -1.17 -13.10 9.00
N GLY A 68 -0.23 -12.50 9.76
CA GLY A 68 0.43 -11.24 9.37
C GLY A 68 1.20 -11.37 8.06
N ILE A 69 1.98 -12.45 7.91
CA ILE A 69 2.74 -12.74 6.68
C ILE A 69 1.80 -12.97 5.49
N LEU A 70 0.73 -13.74 5.67
CA LEU A 70 -0.25 -13.99 4.60
C LEU A 70 -0.97 -12.72 4.18
N ALA A 71 -1.38 -11.88 5.13
CA ALA A 71 -2.01 -10.59 4.83
C ALA A 71 -1.06 -9.68 4.05
N TRP A 72 0.21 -9.59 4.49
CA TRP A 72 1.24 -8.83 3.81
C TRP A 72 1.47 -9.32 2.36
N ALA A 73 1.67 -10.63 2.16
CA ALA A 73 1.87 -11.21 0.85
C ALA A 73 0.67 -11.00 -0.08
N THR A 74 -0.55 -11.10 0.46
CA THR A 74 -1.79 -10.84 -0.30
C THR A 74 -1.85 -9.39 -0.77
N LEU A 75 -1.53 -8.44 0.10
CA LEU A 75 -1.49 -7.02 -0.26
C LEU A 75 -0.45 -6.76 -1.36
N GLU A 76 0.74 -7.35 -1.27
CA GLU A 76 1.75 -7.23 -2.32
C GLU A 76 1.28 -7.79 -3.66
N ILE A 77 0.74 -9.02 -3.67
CA ILE A 77 0.29 -9.67 -4.90
C ILE A 77 -0.83 -8.86 -5.56
N VAL A 78 -1.83 -8.41 -4.80
CA VAL A 78 -2.93 -7.60 -5.33
C VAL A 78 -2.43 -6.23 -5.79
N GLY A 79 -1.50 -5.63 -5.06
CA GLY A 79 -0.89 -4.35 -5.40
C GLY A 79 -0.10 -4.42 -6.70
N LEU A 80 0.78 -5.41 -6.83
CA LEU A 80 1.54 -5.68 -8.06
C LEU A 80 0.63 -6.03 -9.23
N GLY A 81 -0.43 -6.83 -9.00
CA GLY A 81 -1.44 -7.12 -10.03
C GLY A 81 -2.15 -5.85 -10.51
N SER A 82 -2.45 -4.91 -9.61
CA SER A 82 -3.05 -3.61 -9.95
C SER A 82 -2.10 -2.74 -10.78
N ILE A 83 -0.81 -2.70 -10.41
CA ILE A 83 0.23 -2.00 -11.18
C ILE A 83 0.38 -2.63 -12.57
N LEU A 84 0.45 -3.96 -12.65
CA LEU A 84 0.57 -4.68 -13.92
C LEU A 84 -0.63 -4.40 -14.83
N TYR A 85 -1.84 -4.41 -14.28
CA TYR A 85 -3.05 -4.05 -15.03
C TYR A 85 -2.98 -2.61 -15.54
N ALA A 86 -2.52 -1.66 -14.72
CA ALA A 86 -2.33 -0.28 -15.14
C ALA A 86 -1.31 -0.12 -16.28
N LEU A 87 -0.37 -1.06 -16.44
CA LEU A 87 0.65 -1.04 -17.50
C LEU A 87 0.25 -1.81 -18.76
N THR A 88 -0.57 -2.85 -18.63
CA THR A 88 -0.89 -3.78 -19.73
C THR A 88 -2.34 -3.70 -20.22
N GLY A 89 -3.28 -3.33 -19.35
CA GLY A 89 -4.71 -3.20 -19.65
C GLY A 89 -5.17 -1.77 -19.94
N ALA A 90 -4.20 -0.87 -20.17
CA ALA A 90 -4.37 0.56 -20.40
C ALA A 90 -4.40 0.93 -21.89
#